data_AF-A0A2V9ILY2-F1
#
_entry.id   AF-A0A2V9ILY2-F1
#
_cell.length_a   1.000
_cell.length_b   1.000
_cell.length_c   1.000
_cell.angle_alpha   90.00
_cell.angle_beta   90.00
_cell.angle_gamma   90.00
#
_symmetry.space_group_name_H-M   'P 1'
#
loop_
_entity.id
_entity.type
_entity.pdbx_description
1 polymer ?
#
loop_
_entity_poly.entity_id
_entity_poly.type
_entity_poly.pdbx_seq_one_letter_code
_entity_poly.pdbx_strand_id
1 'polypeptide(L)' 'TINSITITGTNANNFALTGASTCPLGGGTVAAPGNCTIVVTFKPTSKGAKTAAVSVADNASGSPQQASLSGTGH' A
#
# COMPACT_ATOMS: atom_id res chain seq x y z
N THR A 1 7.67 14.14 -0.75
CA THR A 1 6.37 14.25 -1.42
C THR A 1 6.03 12.93 -2.02
N ILE A 2 4.82 12.45 -1.76
CA ILE A 2 4.26 11.23 -2.31
C ILE A 2 3.53 11.60 -3.61
N ASN A 3 3.81 10.87 -4.68
CA ASN A 3 3.16 11.02 -5.97
C ASN A 3 1.94 10.11 -6.06
N SER A 4 2.09 8.84 -5.65
CA SER A 4 0.98 7.89 -5.62
C SER A 4 1.26 6.71 -4.67
N ILE A 5 0.20 6.12 -4.14
CA ILE A 5 0.25 4.87 -3.37
C ILE A 5 -0.64 3.86 -4.06
N THR A 6 -0.07 2.71 -4.44
CA THR A 6 -0.79 1.66 -5.17
C THR A 6 -0.48 0.29 -4.59
N ILE A 7 -1.35 -0.67 -4.83
CA ILE A 7 -1.09 -2.08 -4.51
C ILE A 7 -0.72 -2.78 -5.81
N THR A 8 0.43 -3.45 -5.82
CA THR A 8 0.98 -4.17 -6.98
C THR A 8 1.13 -5.66 -6.68
N GLY A 9 1.39 -6.45 -7.72
CA GLY A 9 1.61 -7.89 -7.62
C GLY A 9 0.39 -8.75 -7.97
N THR A 10 0.61 -10.06 -8.04
CA THR A 10 -0.34 -11.03 -8.62
C THR A 10 -1.69 -11.06 -7.91
N ASN A 11 -1.72 -10.87 -6.58
CA ASN A 11 -2.95 -10.92 -5.80
C ASN A 11 -3.42 -9.54 -5.33
N ALA A 12 -3.01 -8.45 -6.00
CA ALA A 12 -3.34 -7.08 -5.60
C ALA A 12 -4.84 -6.86 -5.38
N ASN A 13 -5.70 -7.50 -6.17
CA ASN A 13 -7.16 -7.44 -6.04
C ASN A 13 -7.72 -8.04 -4.72
N ASN A 14 -6.91 -8.75 -3.94
CA ASN A 14 -7.26 -9.27 -2.62
C ASN A 14 -6.91 -8.29 -1.50
N PHE A 15 -6.25 -7.18 -1.82
CA PHE A 15 -5.86 -6.15 -0.88
C PHE A 15 -6.42 -4.81 -1.34
N ALA A 16 -6.91 -4.01 -0.42
CA ALA A 16 -7.46 -2.69 -0.72
C ALA A 16 -6.88 -1.66 0.23
N LEU A 17 -6.45 -0.52 -0.33
CA LEU A 17 -6.16 0.67 0.46
C LEU A 17 -7.48 1.18 1.02
N THR A 18 -7.50 1.47 2.31
CA THR A 18 -8.71 1.97 2.98
C THR A 18 -8.66 3.48 3.15
N GLY A 19 -9.85 4.09 3.25
CA GLY A 19 -9.99 5.50 3.63
C GLY A 19 -9.55 5.82 5.07
N ALA A 20 -9.21 4.81 5.87
CA ALA A 20 -8.57 5.01 7.17
C ALA A 20 -7.06 5.33 7.06
N SER A 21 -6.48 5.20 5.86
CA SER A 21 -5.10 5.62 5.61
C SER A 21 -4.99 7.13 5.78
N THR A 22 -3.98 7.58 6.53
CA THR A 22 -3.70 9.01 6.73
C THR A 22 -2.67 9.55 5.73
N CYS A 23 -2.06 8.67 4.92
CA CYS A 23 -1.18 9.09 3.83
C CYS A 23 -1.97 9.67 2.64
N PRO A 24 -1.43 10.67 1.92
CA PRO A 24 -2.04 11.20 0.72
C PRO A 24 -1.95 10.19 -0.44
N LEU A 25 -2.91 9.25 -0.50
CA LEU A 25 -2.93 8.15 -1.47
C LEU A 25 -2.91 8.63 -2.93
N GLY A 26 -3.57 9.77 -3.21
CA GLY A 26 -3.65 10.40 -4.52
C GLY A 26 -2.57 11.45 -4.81
N GLY A 27 -1.55 11.53 -3.95
CA GLY A 27 -0.46 12.49 -4.07
C GLY A 27 -0.56 13.64 -3.06
N GLY A 28 0.59 14.06 -2.53
CA GLY A 28 0.68 15.11 -1.52
C GLY A 28 1.97 15.05 -0.70
N THR A 29 2.12 15.96 0.25
CA THR A 29 3.31 16.05 1.08
C THR A 29 2.98 15.65 2.51
N VAL A 30 3.77 14.73 3.07
CA VAL A 30 3.84 14.51 4.52
C VAL A 30 4.88 15.49 5.05
N ALA A 31 4.42 16.53 5.76
CA ALA A 31 5.30 17.58 6.28
C ALA A 31 6.17 17.03 7.42
N ALA A 32 7.49 17.27 7.39
CA ALA A 32 8.40 16.81 8.45
C ALA A 32 8.12 17.52 9.78
N PRO A 33 8.26 16.84 10.94
CA PRO A 33 8.67 15.44 11.17
C PRO A 33 7.49 14.44 11.11
N GLY A 34 6.43 14.78 10.38
CA GLY A 34 5.18 14.06 10.34
C GLY A 34 5.30 12.63 9.83
N ASN A 35 4.38 11.80 10.31
CA ASN A 35 4.22 10.42 9.90
C ASN A 35 2.82 10.26 9.31
N CYS A 36 2.68 9.31 8.39
CA CYS A 36 1.38 8.90 7.90
C CYS A 36 1.30 7.37 7.91
N THR A 37 0.09 6.84 7.98
CA THR A 37 -0.19 5.41 8.07
C THR A 37 -0.94 4.96 6.84
N ILE A 38 -0.47 3.88 6.22
CA ILE A 38 -1.16 3.19 5.12
C ILE A 38 -1.91 2.02 5.74
N VAL A 39 -3.24 2.01 5.61
CA VAL A 39 -4.10 0.96 6.14
C VAL A 39 -4.62 0.12 4.99
N VAL A 40 -4.23 -1.14 4.97
CA VAL A 40 -4.61 -2.12 3.95
C VAL A 40 -5.59 -3.14 4.54
N THR A 41 -6.69 -3.38 3.85
CA THR A 41 -7.60 -4.49 4.16
C THR A 41 -7.31 -5.68 3.25
N PHE A 42 -7.21 -6.87 3.84
CA PHE A 42 -7.11 -8.13 3.11
C PHE A 42 -8.50 -8.77 2.99
N LYS A 43 -8.96 -8.95 1.75
CA LYS A 43 -10.23 -9.60 1.39
C LYS A 43 -9.98 -10.66 0.31
N PRO A 44 -9.55 -11.87 0.71
CA PRO A 44 -9.26 -12.93 -0.25
C PRO A 44 -10.50 -13.38 -1.01
N THR A 45 -10.39 -13.57 -2.32
CA THR A 45 -11.48 -14.11 -3.17
C THR A 45 -11.42 -15.62 -3.34
N SER A 46 -10.31 -16.24 -2.95
CA SER A 46 -10.11 -17.68 -2.98
C SER A 46 -9.26 -18.13 -1.80
N LYS A 47 -9.36 -19.42 -1.47
CA LYS A 47 -8.47 -20.04 -0.49
C LYS A 47 -7.02 -20.05 -0.96
N GLY A 48 -6.11 -20.13 0.00
CA GLY A 48 -4.66 -20.24 -0.23
C GLY A 48 -3.89 -18.94 0.00
N ALA A 49 -2.57 -19.03 -0.19
CA ALA A 49 -1.66 -17.92 0.04
C ALA A 49 -1.82 -16.83 -1.03
N LYS A 50 -1.90 -15.58 -0.57
CA LYS A 50 -2.02 -14.38 -1.38
C LYS A 50 -0.86 -13.45 -1.05
N THR A 51 -0.16 -13.02 -2.08
CA THR A 51 0.95 -12.07 -1.99
C THR A 51 0.72 -10.88 -2.90
N ALA A 52 1.05 -9.70 -2.37
CA ALA A 52 1.02 -8.42 -3.06
C ALA A 52 2.11 -7.51 -2.46
N ALA A 53 2.22 -6.28 -2.94
CA ALA A 53 3.04 -5.26 -2.32
C ALA A 53 2.32 -3.90 -2.35
N VAL A 54 2.54 -3.08 -1.34
CA VAL A 54 2.25 -1.64 -1.42
C VAL A 54 3.45 -0.97 -2.07
N SER A 55 3.20 -0.20 -3.12
CA SER A 55 4.18 0.61 -3.81
C SER A 55 3.87 2.08 -3.55
N VAL A 56 4.81 2.78 -2.90
CA VAL A 56 4.75 4.20 -2.62
C VAL A 56 5.72 4.89 -3.56
N ALA A 57 5.19 5.52 -4.60
CA ALA A 57 5.98 6.37 -5.48
C ALA A 57 6.08 7.75 -4.82
N ASP A 58 7.28 8.13 -4.41
CA ASP A 58 7.60 9.43 -3.83
C ASP A 58 8.85 10.03 -4.48
N ASN A 59 9.29 11.20 -4.02
CA ASN A 59 10.48 11.89 -4.50
C ASN A 59 11.73 11.64 -3.62
N ALA A 60 11.70 10.67 -2.72
CA ALA A 60 12.85 10.29 -1.91
C ALA A 60 13.74 9.27 -2.65
N SER A 61 14.99 9.13 -2.17
CA SER A 61 15.90 8.10 -2.69
C SER A 61 15.36 6.70 -2.42
N GLY A 62 15.47 5.80 -3.40
CA GLY A 62 14.91 4.45 -3.32
C GLY A 62 13.43 4.34 -3.71
N SER A 63 12.83 5.42 -4.24
CA SER A 63 11.49 5.39 -4.81
C SER A 63 11.42 4.52 -6.07
N PRO A 64 10.35 3.71 -6.25
CA PRO A 64 9.24 3.53 -5.32
C PRO A 64 9.63 2.67 -4.11
N GLN A 65 9.22 3.11 -2.91
CA GLN A 65 9.33 2.34 -1.68
C GLN A 65 8.31 1.20 -1.73
N GLN A 66 8.73 -0.03 -1.47
CA GLN A 66 7.86 -1.20 -1.53
C GLN A 66 7.77 -1.92 -0.19
N ALA A 67 6.55 -2.24 0.23
CA ALA A 67 6.27 -3.06 1.39
C ALA A 67 5.50 -4.32 0.97
N SER A 68 6.05 -5.50 1.22
CA SER A 68 5.40 -6.77 0.88
C SER A 68 4.19 -7.05 1.76
N LEU A 69 3.14 -7.59 1.15
CA LEU A 69 1.91 -8.03 1.80
C LEU A 69 1.77 -9.54 1.62
N SER A 70 1.40 -10.22 2.69
CA SER A 70 1.06 -11.64 2.67
C SER A 70 -0.18 -11.90 3.50
N GLY A 71 -1.00 -12.86 3.06
CA GLY A 71 -2.19 -13.32 3.77
C GLY A 71 -2.68 -14.65 3.21
N THR A 72 -3.46 -15.39 4.00
CA THR A 72 -4.02 -16.69 3.59
C THR A 72 -5.53 -16.63 3.64
N GLY A 73 -6.19 -16.87 2.50
CA GLY A 73 -7.64 -17.02 2.42
C GLY A 73 -8.11 -18.38 2.93
N HIS A 74 -9.20 -18.38 3.70
CA HIS A 74 -9.79 -19.56 4.34
C HIS A 74 -11.16 -19.91 3.76
#